data_AF-A0A7J9K4J2-F1
#
_entry.id   AF-A0A7J9K4J2-F1
#
_cell.length_a   1.000
_cell.length_b   1.000
_cell.length_c   1.000
_cell.angle_alpha   90.00
_cell.angle_beta   90.00
_cell.angle_gamma   90.00
#
_symmetry.space_group_name_H-M   'P 1'
#
loop_
_entity.id
_entity.type
_entity.pdbx_description
1 polymer ?
#
loop_
_entity_poly.entity_id
_entity_poly.type
_entity_poly.pdbx_seq_one_letter_code
_entity_poly.pdbx_strand_id
1 'polypeptide(L)'
;MKVADLGCSSGPNTFMAIWHIIETVHGISQQEQLKLPEFEVLLNDLPENDFNFVFKSVPGFYEKLKKERGDMLQERCFIGGVGGSFYHRLFPT
;
A
#
# COMPACT_ATOMS: atom_id res chain seq x y z
N MET A 1 6.40 5.84 -7.13
CA MET A 1 5.40 4.97 -7.75
C MET A 1 4.10 5.13 -6.98
N LYS A 2 3.01 5.48 -7.65
CA LYS A 2 1.69 5.55 -7.03
C LYS A 2 0.94 4.25 -7.30
N VAL A 3 0.30 3.71 -6.27
CA VAL A 3 -0.45 2.44 -6.33
C VAL A 3 -1.79 2.69 -5.66
N ALA A 4 -2.88 2.24 -6.28
CA ALA A 4 -4.21 2.31 -5.68
C ALA A 4 -4.81 0.90 -5.60
N ASP A 5 -5.35 0.56 -4.43
CA ASP A 5 -6.17 -0.63 -4.22
C ASP A 5 -7.64 -0.21 -4.14
N LEU A 6 -8.46 -0.63 -5.12
CA LEU A 6 -9.84 -0.20 -5.28
C LEU A 6 -10.80 -1.26 -4.71
N GLY A 7 -11.42 -0.96 -3.57
CA GLY A 7 -12.20 -1.92 -2.79
C GLY A 7 -11.37 -2.65 -1.74
N CYS A 8 -10.59 -1.90 -0.96
CA CYS A 8 -9.58 -2.44 -0.03
C CYS A 8 -10.17 -3.15 1.20
N SER A 9 -11.45 -2.94 1.50
CA SER A 9 -12.13 -3.41 2.71
C SER A 9 -11.40 -2.98 4.01
N SER A 10 -11.66 -3.67 5.12
CA SER A 10 -11.06 -3.43 6.43
C SER A 10 -10.52 -4.71 7.09
N GLY A 11 -10.24 -5.74 6.30
CA GLY A 11 -9.83 -7.06 6.78
C GLY A 11 -8.31 -7.23 6.89
N PRO A 12 -7.85 -8.38 7.40
CA PRO A 12 -6.42 -8.73 7.40
C PRO A 12 -5.82 -8.78 5.98
N ASN A 13 -6.66 -8.89 4.95
CA ASN A 13 -6.25 -8.95 3.56
C ASN A 13 -5.97 -7.58 2.93
N THR A 14 -6.37 -6.47 3.56
CA THR A 14 -6.25 -5.11 3.00
C THR A 14 -4.81 -4.78 2.56
N PHE A 15 -3.80 -5.35 3.21
CA PHE A 15 -2.39 -5.11 2.85
C PHE A 15 -1.76 -6.18 1.96
N MET A 16 -2.45 -7.29 1.66
CA MET A 16 -1.85 -8.40 0.91
C MET A 16 -1.50 -8.01 -0.53
N ALA A 17 -2.40 -7.33 -1.23
CA ALA A 17 -2.13 -6.87 -2.59
C ALA A 17 -0.93 -5.90 -2.62
N ILE A 18 -0.90 -4.95 -1.69
CA ILE A 18 0.18 -3.96 -1.54
C ILE A 18 1.51 -4.63 -1.24
N TRP A 19 1.52 -5.61 -0.34
CA TRP A 19 2.70 -6.41 -0.04
C TRP A 19 3.28 -7.05 -1.30
N HIS A 20 2.46 -7.77 -2.07
CA HIS A 20 2.92 -8.44 -3.29
C HIS A 20 3.43 -7.47 -4.36
N ILE A 21 2.80 -6.29 -4.49
CA ILE A 21 3.26 -5.24 -5.42
C ILE A 21 4.64 -4.73 -5.01
N ILE A 22 4.83 -4.39 -3.72
CA ILE A 22 6.11 -3.91 -3.19
C ILE A 22 7.21 -4.96 -3.40
N GLU A 23 6.92 -6.23 -3.10
CA GLU A 23 7.86 -7.32 -3.30
C GLU A 23 8.26 -7.52 -4.76
N THR A 24 7.28 -7.48 -5.66
CA THR A 24 7.52 -7.66 -7.09
C THR A 24 8.40 -6.52 -7.63
N VAL A 25 8.07 -5.27 -7.29
CA VAL A 25 8.85 -4.10 -7.71
C VAL A 25 10.25 -4.12 -7.09
N HIS A 26 10.39 -4.57 -5.85
CA HIS A 26 11.69 -4.71 -5.20
C HIS A 26 12.57 -5.76 -5.92
N GLY A 27 12.01 -6.94 -6.21
CA GLY A 27 12.72 -7.99 -6.93
C GLY A 27 13.17 -7.55 -8.33
N ILE A 28 12.29 -6.88 -9.09
CA ILE A 28 12.64 -6.30 -10.39
C ILE A 28 13.74 -5.25 -10.25
N SER A 29 13.64 -4.37 -9.24
CA SER A 29 14.66 -3.34 -9.02
C SER A 29 16.03 -3.93 -8.72
N GLN A 30 16.09 -5.01 -7.94
CA GLN A 30 17.33 -5.73 -7.66
C GLN A 30 17.91 -6.41 -8.91
N GLN A 31 17.06 -7.10 -9.68
CA GLN A 31 17.47 -7.80 -10.89
C GLN A 31 18.05 -6.84 -11.94
N GLU A 32 17.37 -5.71 -12.14
CA GLU A 32 17.72 -4.71 -13.16
C GLU A 32 18.70 -3.63 -12.65
N GLN A 33 19.22 -3.78 -11.42
CA GLN A 33 20.10 -2.80 -10.75
C GLN A 33 19.52 -1.37 -10.71
N LEU A 34 18.20 -1.27 -10.61
CA LEU A 34 17.48 0.00 -10.54
C LEU A 34 17.37 0.48 -9.09
N LYS A 35 17.28 1.80 -8.91
CA LYS A 35 16.94 2.39 -7.63
C LYS A 35 15.48 2.05 -7.28
N LEU A 36 15.27 1.50 -6.09
CA LEU A 36 13.94 1.24 -5.56
C LEU A 36 13.14 2.55 -5.46
N PRO A 37 11.94 2.64 -6.07
CA PRO A 37 11.10 3.82 -5.98
C PRO A 37 10.49 3.97 -4.57
N GLU A 38 10.04 5.18 -4.26
CA GLU A 38 9.08 5.38 -3.17
C GLU A 38 7.69 4.92 -3.61
N PHE A 39 6.90 4.37 -2.70
CA PHE A 39 5.55 3.89 -2.89
C PHE A 39 4.57 4.82 -2.18
N GLU A 40 3.64 5.38 -2.95
CA GLU A 40 2.47 6.09 -2.45
C GLU A 40 1.26 5.19 -2.69
N VAL A 41 0.84 4.51 -1.63
CA VAL A 41 -0.26 3.53 -1.63
C VAL A 41 -1.54 4.21 -1.19
N LEU A 42 -2.57 4.13 -2.03
CA LEU A 42 -3.89 4.70 -1.78
C LEU A 42 -4.91 3.57 -1.67
N LEU A 43 -5.39 3.32 -0.46
CA LEU A 43 -6.43 2.34 -0.16
C LEU A 43 -7.79 2.99 -0.36
N ASN A 44 -8.54 2.56 -1.37
CA ASN A 44 -9.87 3.08 -1.66
C ASN A 44 -10.96 2.10 -1.26
N ASP A 45 -12.01 2.63 -0.66
CA ASP A 45 -13.29 1.95 -0.47
C ASP A 45 -14.40 3.01 -0.29
N LEU A 46 -15.64 2.57 -0.11
CA LEU A 46 -16.76 3.44 0.22
C LEU A 46 -16.50 4.19 1.55
N PRO A 47 -17.08 5.39 1.73
CA PRO A 47 -16.92 6.16 2.98
C PRO A 47 -17.31 5.40 4.26
N GLU A 48 -18.19 4.40 4.15
CA GLU A 48 -18.67 3.54 5.24
C GLU A 48 -17.66 2.47 5.67
N ASN A 49 -16.57 2.27 4.93
CA ASN A 49 -15.51 1.34 5.28
C ASN A 49 -14.79 1.76 6.59
N ASP A 50 -14.35 0.78 7.38
CA ASP A 50 -13.64 1.02 8.63
C ASP A 50 -12.15 1.33 8.40
N PHE A 51 -11.88 2.48 7.79
CA PHE A 51 -10.51 2.99 7.64
C PHE A 51 -9.79 3.17 8.98
N ASN A 52 -10.51 3.35 10.09
CA ASN A 52 -9.88 3.44 11.42
C ASN A 52 -9.21 2.12 11.80
N PHE A 53 -9.86 0.99 11.53
CA PHE A 53 -9.25 -0.33 11.74
C PHE A 53 -8.03 -0.53 10.83
N VAL A 54 -8.13 -0.13 9.56
CA VAL A 54 -7.01 -0.19 8.61
C VAL A 54 -5.82 0.62 9.12
N PHE A 55 -6.02 1.89 9.48
CA PHE A 55 -4.95 2.77 9.95
C PHE A 55 -4.32 2.32 11.27
N LYS A 56 -5.11 1.73 12.19
CA LYS A 56 -4.57 1.10 13.40
C LYS A 56 -3.67 -0.10 13.09
N SER A 57 -3.86 -0.75 11.95
CA SER A 57 -3.09 -1.93 11.51
C SER A 57 -1.84 -1.56 10.70
N VAL A 58 -1.72 -0.33 10.20
CA VAL A 58 -0.57 0.16 9.42
C VAL A 58 0.78 0.01 10.16
N PRO A 59 0.91 0.34 11.45
CA PRO A 59 2.17 0.12 12.17
C PRO A 59 2.61 -1.35 12.15
N GLY A 60 1.68 -2.29 12.33
CA GLY A 60 1.97 -3.73 12.27
C GLY A 60 2.42 -4.19 10.87
N PHE A 61 1.84 -3.60 9.83
CA PHE A 61 2.28 -3.81 8.45
C PHE A 61 3.71 -3.32 8.22
N TYR A 62 4.05 -2.11 8.67
CA TYR A 62 5.41 -1.57 8.57
C TYR A 62 6.44 -2.39 9.35
N GLU A 63 6.11 -2.84 10.56
CA GLU A 63 6.98 -3.75 11.33
C GLU A 63 7.22 -5.07 10.60
N LYS A 64 6.18 -5.63 9.95
CA LYS A 64 6.33 -6.83 9.13
C LYS A 64 7.24 -6.59 7.92
N LEU A 65 7.04 -5.49 7.20
CA LEU A 65 7.89 -5.11 6.05
C LEU A 65 9.35 -4.94 6.48
N LYS A 66 9.58 -4.21 7.57
CA LYS A 66 10.91 -4.02 8.16
C LYS A 66 11.58 -5.33 8.52
N LYS A 67 10.85 -6.22 9.23
CA LYS A 67 11.38 -7.51 9.67
C LYS A 67 11.74 -8.44 8.50
N GLU A 68 10.90 -8.52 7.49
CA GLU A 68 11.08 -9.50 6.41
C GLU A 68 11.91 -8.97 5.23
N ARG A 69 11.98 -7.64 5.04
CA ARG A 69 12.57 -7.02 3.85
C ARG A 69 13.53 -5.86 4.14
N GLY A 70 13.67 -5.45 5.40
CA GLY A 70 14.64 -4.43 5.85
C GLY A 70 14.08 -3.01 5.89
N ASP A 71 14.80 -2.13 6.60
CA ASP A 71 14.41 -0.75 6.88
C ASP A 71 14.14 0.08 5.61
N MET A 72 14.93 -0.14 4.56
CA MET A 72 14.85 0.61 3.30
C MET A 72 13.47 0.53 2.62
N LEU A 73 12.78 -0.62 2.71
CA LEU A 73 11.47 -0.80 2.08
C LEU A 73 10.35 -0.15 2.89
N GLN A 74 10.45 -0.22 4.22
CA GLN A 74 9.48 0.41 5.11
C GLN A 74 9.52 1.94 5.00
N GLU A 75 10.72 2.54 4.99
CA GLU A 75 10.90 4.00 4.88
C GLU A 75 10.43 4.59 3.55
N ARG A 76 10.34 3.76 2.51
CA ARG A 76 9.91 4.14 1.17
C ARG A 76 8.42 3.92 0.92
N CYS A 77 7.65 3.43 1.90
CA CYS A 77 6.24 3.10 1.73
C CYS A 77 5.35 4.06 2.53
N PHE A 78 4.45 4.75 1.83
CA PHE A 78 3.49 5.69 2.40
C PHE A 78 2.08 5.21 2.09
N ILE A 79 1.23 5.08 3.12
CA ILE A 79 -0.15 4.59 2.98
C ILE A 79 -1.13 5.72 3.31
N GLY A 80 -2.10 5.94 2.42
CA GLY A 80 -3.25 6.82 2.60
C GLY A 80 -4.57 6.09 2.30
N GLY A 81 -5.67 6.64 2.80
CA GLY A 81 -7.03 6.16 2.51
C GLY A 81 -7.82 7.14 1.67
N VAL A 82 -8.68 6.63 0.79
CA VAL A 82 -9.56 7.42 -0.08
C VAL A 82 -10.98 6.89 0.03
N GLY A 83 -11.83 7.60 0.77
CA GLY A 83 -13.26 7.30 0.88
C GLY A 83 -14.02 7.79 -0.35
N GLY A 84 -14.60 6.89 -1.13
CA GLY A 84 -15.39 7.22 -2.31
C GLY A 84 -15.62 6.02 -3.22
N SER A 85 -16.69 6.07 -4.00
CA SER A 85 -16.98 5.03 -4.97
C SER A 85 -16.01 5.10 -6.16
N PHE A 86 -15.33 3.99 -6.46
CA PHE A 86 -14.49 3.85 -7.67
C PHE A 86 -15.26 3.86 -8.99
N TYR A 87 -16.60 3.93 -8.97
CA TYR A 87 -17.40 4.23 -10.16
C TYR A 87 -17.33 5.72 -10.57
N HIS A 88 -16.67 6.56 -9.76
CA HIS A 88 -16.41 7.97 -10.06
C HIS A 88 -14.90 8.24 -10.08
N ARG A 89 -14.51 9.46 -10.46
CA ARG A 89 -13.10 9.88 -10.43
C ARG A 89 -12.62 10.02 -8.98
N LEU A 90 -11.55 9.30 -8.64
CA LEU A 90 -10.89 9.36 -7.34
C LEU A 90 -9.52 10.06 -7.37
N PHE A 91 -8.80 9.99 -8.50
CA PHE A 91 -7.43 10.47 -8.62
C PHE A 91 -7.27 11.47 -9.79
N PRO A 92 -6.27 12.38 -9.72
CA PRO A 92 -5.89 13.24 -10.84
C PRO A 92 -5.40 12.45 -12.07
N THR A 93 -5.38 13.13 -13.22
CA THR A 93 -4.68 12.70 -14.45
C THR A 93 -3.28 13.26 -14.52
#